data_AF-A0A3D2V7L8-F1
#
_entry.id   AF-A0A3D2V7L8-F1
#
_cell.length_a   1.000
_cell.length_b   1.000
_cell.length_c   1.000
_cell.angle_alpha   90.00
_cell.angle_beta   90.00
_cell.angle_gamma   90.00
#
_symmetry.space_group_name_H-M   'P 1'
#
loop_
_entity.id
_entity.type
_entity.pdbx_description
1 polymer ?
#
loop_
_entity_poly.entity_id
_entity_poly.type
_entity_poly.pdbx_seq_one_letter_code
_entity_poly.pdbx_strand_id
1 'polypeptide(L)'
;MKTTVVGSYPVPTWLQLSSSREGLRDAMLAVIKTQEMAGIELVADGELYRWDVNHAETNGMIDFFLKPLGGVNSDLTRDQLQVWKNTQGNEFRKKPPGIVVDEL
;
A
#
# COMPACT_ATOMS: atom_id res chain seq x y z
N MET A 1 5.63 -4.17 -29.89
CA MET A 1 4.91 -3.58 -28.75
C MET A 1 5.23 -4.47 -27.55
N LYS A 2 5.68 -3.93 -26.41
CA LYS A 2 6.01 -4.75 -25.23
C LYS A 2 4.82 -4.84 -24.28
N THR A 3 4.51 -6.03 -23.79
CA THR A 3 3.49 -6.27 -22.75
C THR A 3 4.05 -6.02 -21.35
N THR A 4 3.23 -5.45 -20.46
CA THR A 4 3.60 -5.15 -19.08
C THR A 4 2.36 -5.06 -18.17
N VAL A 5 2.59 -4.95 -16.86
CA VAL A 5 1.57 -4.75 -15.82
C VAL A 5 1.65 -3.32 -15.28
N VAL A 6 0.59 -2.88 -14.59
CA VAL A 6 0.50 -1.51 -14.04
C VAL A 6 1.09 -1.36 -12.63
N GLY A 7 1.55 -2.43 -12.00
CA GLY A 7 2.13 -2.41 -10.65
C GLY A 7 1.53 -3.50 -9.76
N SER A 8 0.66 -3.10 -8.82
CA SER A 8 0.17 -3.96 -7.74
C SER A 8 -0.43 -5.30 -8.20
N TYR A 9 -0.14 -6.37 -7.45
CA TYR A 9 -0.74 -7.69 -7.60
C TYR A 9 -1.62 -8.06 -6.38
N PRO A 10 -2.58 -8.99 -6.52
CA PRO A 10 -3.29 -9.54 -5.38
C PRO A 10 -2.32 -10.18 -4.37
N VAL A 11 -2.48 -9.83 -3.11
CA VAL A 11 -1.64 -10.33 -2.01
C VAL A 11 -1.97 -11.79 -1.75
N PRO A 12 -1.01 -12.73 -1.85
CA PRO A 12 -1.28 -14.15 -1.63
C PRO A 12 -1.81 -14.43 -0.22
N THR A 13 -2.77 -15.34 -0.10
CA THR A 13 -3.44 -15.65 1.17
C THR A 13 -2.48 -16.12 2.26
N TRP A 14 -1.42 -16.85 1.91
CA TRP A 14 -0.41 -17.27 2.88
C TRP A 14 0.38 -16.09 3.46
N LEU A 15 0.63 -15.04 2.68
CA LEU A 15 1.30 -13.84 3.16
C LEU A 15 0.39 -13.03 4.10
N GLN A 16 -0.94 -13.09 3.88
CA GLN A 16 -1.91 -12.46 4.76
C GLN A 16 -1.99 -13.15 6.13
N LEU A 17 -1.81 -14.47 6.17
CA LEU A 17 -1.89 -15.28 7.39
C LEU A 17 -0.59 -15.28 8.19
N SER A 18 0.56 -15.20 7.52
CA SER A 18 1.88 -15.18 8.15
C SER A 18 2.80 -14.22 7.40
N SER A 19 2.93 -13.00 7.94
CA SER A 19 3.82 -12.00 7.37
C SER A 19 5.23 -12.16 7.93
N SER A 20 6.16 -12.54 7.07
CA SER A 20 7.60 -12.59 7.36
C SER A 20 8.37 -12.01 6.16
N ARG A 21 9.62 -11.58 6.39
CA ARG A 21 10.47 -11.09 5.29
C ARG A 21 10.69 -12.15 4.21
N GLU A 22 10.83 -13.40 4.62
CA GLU A 22 10.99 -14.55 3.72
C GLU A 22 9.70 -14.79 2.93
N GLY A 23 8.54 -14.80 3.61
CA GLY A 23 7.24 -14.95 2.96
C GLY A 23 6.94 -13.83 1.95
N LEU A 24 7.32 -12.59 2.27
CA LEU A 24 7.19 -11.45 1.35
C LEU A 24 8.08 -11.64 0.11
N ARG A 25 9.34 -12.02 0.31
CA ARG A 25 10.25 -12.32 -0.81
C ARG A 25 9.69 -13.42 -1.70
N ASP A 26 9.24 -14.52 -1.10
CA ASP A 26 8.74 -15.67 -1.83
C ASP A 26 7.42 -15.33 -2.56
N ALA A 27 6.58 -14.48 -1.98
CA ALA A 27 5.38 -13.95 -2.65
C ALA A 27 5.73 -13.09 -3.88
N MET A 28 6.73 -12.21 -3.79
CA MET A 28 7.18 -11.41 -4.94
C MET A 28 7.78 -12.29 -6.05
N LEU A 29 8.53 -13.34 -5.68
CA LEU A 29 9.06 -14.30 -6.65
C LEU A 29 7.94 -15.07 -7.36
N ALA A 30 6.88 -15.46 -6.64
CA ALA A 30 5.71 -16.09 -7.24
C ALA A 30 5.02 -15.15 -8.24
N VAL A 31 4.83 -13.88 -7.89
CA VAL A 31 4.23 -12.85 -8.77
C VAL A 31 5.05 -12.65 -10.05
N ILE A 32 6.37 -12.52 -9.92
CA ILE A 32 7.27 -12.40 -11.08
C ILE A 32 7.15 -13.66 -11.94
N LYS A 33 7.18 -14.85 -11.33
CA LYS A 33 7.12 -16.10 -12.08
C LYS A 33 5.81 -16.29 -12.82
N THR A 34 4.69 -15.89 -12.22
CA THR A 34 3.38 -15.91 -12.87
C THR A 34 3.37 -15.05 -14.13
N GLN A 35 3.97 -13.85 -14.08
CA GLN A 35 4.05 -12.96 -15.23
C GLN A 35 4.96 -13.53 -16.33
N GLU A 36 6.11 -14.09 -15.97
CA GLU A 36 7.00 -14.78 -16.91
C GLU A 36 6.29 -15.93 -17.63
N MET A 37 5.58 -16.78 -16.89
CA MET A 37 4.82 -17.91 -17.46
C MET A 37 3.66 -17.44 -18.35
N ALA A 38 3.11 -16.26 -18.09
CA ALA A 38 2.10 -15.63 -18.92
C ALA A 38 2.68 -14.93 -20.17
N GLY A 39 4.01 -14.92 -20.34
CA GLY A 39 4.68 -14.28 -21.48
C GLY A 39 4.76 -12.76 -21.39
N ILE A 40 4.64 -12.18 -20.20
CA ILE A 40 4.78 -10.73 -20.00
C ILE A 40 6.26 -10.33 -20.15
N GLU A 41 6.53 -9.36 -21.02
CA GLU A 41 7.90 -8.99 -21.41
C GLU A 41 8.58 -8.03 -20.42
N LEU A 42 7.80 -7.21 -19.72
CA LEU A 42 8.28 -6.34 -18.64
C LEU A 42 7.46 -6.62 -17.38
N VAL A 43 8.04 -7.38 -16.47
CA VAL A 43 7.42 -7.81 -15.21
C VAL A 43 7.61 -6.76 -14.11
N ALA A 44 6.71 -6.79 -13.11
CA ALA A 44 6.83 -6.02 -11.87
C ALA A 44 6.77 -6.92 -10.64
N ASP A 45 7.22 -6.43 -9.48
CA ASP A 45 7.24 -7.18 -8.22
C ASP A 45 5.87 -7.30 -7.52
N GLY A 46 4.85 -6.62 -8.05
CA GLY A 46 3.50 -6.64 -7.51
C GLY A 46 3.27 -5.71 -6.32
N GLU A 47 4.26 -4.89 -5.94
CA GLU A 47 4.15 -3.89 -4.86
C GLU A 47 3.75 -4.47 -3.49
N LEU A 48 3.99 -5.78 -3.28
CA LEU A 48 3.53 -6.50 -2.09
C LEU A 48 4.15 -6.00 -0.78
N TYR A 49 5.32 -5.36 -0.86
CA TYR A 49 6.02 -4.77 0.29
C TYR A 49 5.29 -3.56 0.89
N ARG A 50 4.32 -2.99 0.17
CA ARG A 50 3.47 -1.89 0.66
C ARG A 50 2.30 -2.38 1.49
N TRP A 51 1.96 -3.66 1.37
CA TRP A 51 0.80 -4.21 2.05
C TRP A 51 0.99 -4.22 3.57
N ASP A 52 0.00 -3.68 4.27
CA ASP A 52 -0.10 -3.71 5.73
C ASP A 52 -1.43 -4.38 6.11
N VAL A 53 -1.35 -5.44 6.93
CA VAL A 53 -2.53 -6.17 7.44
C VAL A 53 -3.46 -5.25 8.25
N ASN A 54 -2.90 -4.22 8.90
CA ASN A 54 -3.65 -3.26 9.71
C ASN A 54 -4.24 -2.13 8.86
N HIS A 55 -3.79 -1.98 7.62
CA HIS A 55 -4.26 -0.93 6.72
C HIS A 55 -4.27 -1.34 5.25
N ALA A 56 -5.25 -2.17 4.88
CA ALA A 56 -5.39 -2.71 3.53
C ALA A 56 -5.93 -1.71 2.48
N GLU A 57 -6.21 -0.45 2.83
CA GLU A 57 -6.75 0.51 1.85
C GLU A 57 -5.66 0.87 0.80
N THR A 58 -6.03 0.87 -0.48
CA THR A 58 -5.14 1.25 -1.60
C THR A 58 -3.82 0.47 -1.70
N ASN A 59 -3.78 -0.78 -1.21
CA ASN A 59 -2.56 -1.61 -1.15
C ASN A 59 -1.37 -0.89 -0.48
N GLY A 60 -1.65 -0.01 0.49
CA GLY A 60 -0.64 0.76 1.21
C GLY A 60 0.20 1.70 0.33
N MET A 61 -0.26 2.04 -0.88
CA MET A 61 0.48 2.90 -1.81
C MET A 61 0.87 4.23 -1.16
N ILE A 62 -0.09 4.91 -0.52
CA ILE A 62 0.17 6.23 0.08
C ILE A 62 0.88 6.09 1.42
N ASP A 63 0.46 5.15 2.27
CA ASP A 63 1.04 4.94 3.60
C ASP A 63 2.52 4.59 3.53
N PHE A 64 2.92 3.80 2.52
CA PHE A 64 4.33 3.46 2.29
C PHE A 64 5.20 4.71 2.10
N PHE A 65 4.70 5.74 1.40
CA PHE A 65 5.43 6.97 1.16
C PHE A 65 5.32 7.98 2.30
N LEU A 66 4.19 8.02 3.03
CA LEU A 66 4.02 8.95 4.14
C LEU A 66 4.78 8.55 5.41
N LYS A 67 4.86 7.25 5.70
CA LYS A 67 5.53 6.73 6.91
C LYS A 67 6.97 7.25 7.12
N PRO A 68 7.83 7.40 6.10
CA PRO A 68 9.16 7.96 6.28
C PRO A 68 9.22 9.50 6.30
N LEU A 69 8.13 10.22 6.05
CA LEU A 69 8.14 11.69 6.01
C LEU A 69 8.11 12.28 7.42
N GLY A 70 9.14 13.05 7.77
CA GLY A 70 9.13 13.91 8.96
C GLY A 70 8.04 14.99 8.83
N GLY A 71 7.46 15.38 9.96
CA GLY A 71 6.38 16.38 10.00
C GLY A 71 5.02 15.89 9.48
N VAL A 72 4.88 14.61 9.14
CA VAL A 72 3.59 14.00 8.80
C VAL A 72 3.24 12.92 9.83
N ASN A 73 2.03 13.00 10.40
CA ASN A 73 1.51 11.99 11.31
C ASN A 73 0.32 11.24 10.67
N SER A 74 0.40 9.92 10.59
CA SER A 74 -0.66 9.03 10.09
C SER A 74 -1.59 8.50 11.19
N ASP A 75 -1.20 8.64 12.46
CA ASP A 75 -1.96 8.21 13.64
C ASP A 75 -2.74 9.38 14.23
N LEU A 76 -3.97 9.56 13.74
CA LEU A 76 -4.84 10.65 14.14
C LEU A 76 -5.56 10.37 15.46
N THR A 77 -5.75 11.41 16.26
CA THR A 77 -6.69 11.38 17.39
C THR A 77 -8.14 11.29 16.87
N ARG A 78 -9.06 10.86 17.75
CA ARG A 78 -10.49 10.79 17.41
C ARG A 78 -11.05 12.15 16.95
N ASP A 79 -10.64 13.23 17.61
CA ASP A 79 -11.10 14.58 17.30
C ASP A 79 -10.60 15.05 15.93
N GLN A 80 -9.31 14.81 15.62
CA GLN A 80 -8.74 15.11 14.30
C GLN A 80 -9.46 14.34 13.18
N LEU A 81 -9.72 13.05 13.41
CA LEU A 81 -10.47 12.22 12.46
C LEU A 81 -11.90 12.74 12.26
N GLN A 82 -12.55 13.22 13.32
CA GLN A 82 -13.90 13.77 13.22
C GLN A 82 -13.93 15.08 12.43
N VAL A 83 -12.98 15.99 12.67
CA VAL A 83 -12.81 17.23 11.90
C VAL A 83 -12.61 16.92 10.42
N TRP A 84 -11.74 15.96 10.12
CA TRP A 84 -11.49 15.55 8.73
C TRP A 84 -12.76 14.98 8.06
N LYS A 85 -13.48 14.10 8.74
CA LYS A 85 -14.73 13.50 8.23
C LYS A 85 -15.83 14.53 7.98
N ASN A 86 -15.86 15.60 8.77
CA ASN A 86 -16.85 16.68 8.64
C ASN A 86 -16.47 17.71 7.56
N THR A 87 -15.28 17.62 6.97
CA THR A 87 -14.84 18.51 5.90
C THR A 87 -15.40 18.03 4.57
N GLN A 88 -16.12 18.90 3.86
CA GLN A 88 -16.75 18.58 2.58
C GLN A 88 -15.70 18.15 1.55
N GLY A 89 -15.98 17.07 0.82
CA GLY A 89 -15.08 16.52 -0.21
C GLY A 89 -14.19 15.38 0.27
N ASN A 90 -14.27 14.97 1.53
CA ASN A 90 -13.49 13.86 2.10
C ASN A 90 -14.24 12.51 2.10
N GLU A 91 -15.43 12.44 1.51
CA GLU A 91 -16.31 11.27 1.56
C GLU A 91 -15.76 10.06 0.79
N PHE A 92 -14.77 10.27 -0.08
CA PHE A 92 -14.15 9.24 -0.91
C PHE A 92 -13.21 8.29 -0.14
N ARG A 93 -12.88 8.59 1.13
CA ARG A 93 -11.98 7.76 1.96
C ARG A 93 -12.44 7.75 3.42
N LYS A 94 -12.07 6.73 4.20
CA LYS A 94 -12.49 6.60 5.61
C LYS A 94 -11.65 7.39 6.61
N LYS A 95 -10.37 7.62 6.28
CA LYS A 95 -9.41 8.41 7.08
C LYS A 95 -8.46 9.17 6.15
N PRO A 96 -7.88 10.31 6.57
CA PRO A 96 -6.81 10.92 5.81
C PRO A 96 -5.60 9.99 5.78
N PRO A 97 -4.76 10.10 4.75
CA PRO A 97 -3.50 9.36 4.70
C PRO A 97 -2.49 9.84 5.75
N GLY A 98 -2.54 11.12 6.10
CA GLY A 98 -1.75 11.73 7.17
C GLY A 98 -2.10 13.21 7.32
N ILE A 99 -1.65 13.80 8.42
CA ILE A 99 -1.77 15.23 8.72
C ILE A 99 -0.37 15.82 8.89
N VAL A 100 -0.17 17.06 8.44
CA VAL A 100 1.07 17.79 8.69
C VAL A 100 1.03 18.32 10.14
N VAL A 101 2.09 18.07 10.91
CA VAL A 101 2.19 18.44 12.33
C VAL A 101 3.31 19.43 12.63
N ASP A 102 4.25 19.61 11.70
CA ASP A 102 5.36 20.55 11.84
C ASP A 102 5.17 21.78 10.92
N GLU A 103 5.76 22.90 11.30
CA GLU A 103 5.88 24.08 10.41
C GLU A 103 6.92 23.81 9.31
N LEU A 104 6.65 24.30 8.09
CA LEU A 104 7.51 24.15 6.90
C LEU A 104 8.83 24.91 7.02
#